data_AF-A0A7Y0S6D5-F1
#
_entry.id   AF-A0A7Y0S6D5-F1
#
_cell.length_a   1.000
_cell.length_b   1.000
_cell.length_c   1.000
_cell.angle_alpha   90.00
_cell.angle_beta   90.00
_cell.angle_gamma   90.00
#
_symmetry.space_group_name_H-M   'P 1'
#
loop_
_entity.id
_entity.type
_entity.pdbx_description
1 polymer ?
#
loop_
_entity_poly.entity_id
_entity_poly.type
_entity_poly.pdbx_seq_one_letter_code
_entity_poly.pdbx_strand_id
1 'polypeptide(L)' 'MVKGTTIPSNPIEDLNIDLAKPIVYALPFRSNVDLLTLQKQAMSLGLPDPLSPLEINGKTLNRFVF' A
#
# COMPACT_ATOMS: atom_id res chain seq x y z
N MET A 1 22.20 10.61 14.66
CA MET A 1 20.77 10.99 14.59
C MET A 1 20.20 10.29 13.37
N VAL A 2 19.52 9.16 13.55
CA VAL A 2 18.84 8.48 12.44
C VAL A 2 17.52 9.20 12.22
N LYS A 3 17.37 9.87 11.08
CA LYS A 3 16.09 10.43 10.67
C LYS A 3 15.16 9.24 10.45
N GLY A 4 14.30 8.97 11.43
CA GLY A 4 13.18 8.06 11.24
C GLY A 4 12.46 8.54 9.98
N THR A 5 12.34 7.67 8.98
CA THR A 5 11.43 7.85 7.86
C THR A 5 10.04 7.91 8.45
N THR A 6 9.62 9.11 8.85
CA THR A 6 8.27 9.44 9.27
C THR A 6 7.38 8.93 8.16
N ILE A 7 6.54 7.95 8.47
CA ILE A 7 5.44 7.57 7.58
C ILE A 7 4.68 8.88 7.35
N PRO A 8 4.67 9.41 6.12
CA PRO A 8 4.10 10.72 5.85
C PRO A 8 2.65 10.74 6.33
N SER A 9 2.25 11.80 7.01
CA SER A 9 0.91 11.89 7.63
C SER A 9 -0.21 11.76 6.58
N ASN A 10 0.01 12.28 5.37
CA ASN A 10 -0.91 12.16 4.23
C ASN A 10 -0.15 11.75 2.95
N PRO A 11 0.20 10.46 2.77
CA PRO A 11 0.93 10.00 1.59
C PRO A 11 0.16 10.21 0.29
N ILE A 12 -1.18 10.25 0.33
CA ILE A 12 -2.02 10.51 -0.85
C ILE A 12 -1.69 11.88 -1.46
N GLU A 13 -1.69 12.91 -0.63
CA GLU A 13 -1.45 14.30 -1.07
C GLU A 13 0.03 14.56 -1.30
N ASP A 14 0.90 14.03 -0.43
CA ASP A 14 2.35 14.26 -0.50
C ASP A 14 3.00 13.56 -1.71
N LEU A 15 2.48 12.39 -2.11
CA LEU A 15 3.00 11.60 -3.24
C LEU A 15 2.10 11.66 -4.49
N ASN A 16 1.02 12.46 -4.46
CA ASN A 16 0.05 12.59 -5.54
C ASN A 16 -0.46 11.21 -6.03
N ILE A 17 -0.82 10.36 -5.06
CA ILE A 17 -1.27 9.00 -5.35
C ILE A 17 -2.67 9.07 -5.92
N ASP A 18 -2.74 8.88 -7.23
CA ASP A 18 -3.98 8.75 -7.95
C ASP A 18 -4.63 7.40 -7.63
N LEU A 19 -5.66 7.42 -6.78
CA LEU A 19 -6.43 6.24 -6.41
C LEU A 19 -7.16 5.61 -7.62
N ALA A 20 -7.28 6.32 -8.74
CA ALA A 20 -7.83 5.76 -9.98
C ALA A 20 -6.81 4.88 -10.72
N LYS A 21 -5.52 4.92 -10.35
CA LYS A 21 -4.47 4.06 -10.91
C LYS A 21 -4.29 2.78 -10.11
N PRO A 22 -3.83 1.69 -10.75
CA PRO A 22 -3.50 0.45 -10.05
C PRO A 22 -2.33 0.67 -9.09
N ILE A 23 -2.61 0.57 -7.78
CA ILE A 23 -1.61 0.68 -6.70
C ILE A 23 -1.20 -0.73 -6.26
N VAL A 24 0.09 -1.01 -6.19
CA VAL A 24 0.66 -2.26 -5.66
C VAL A 24 1.60 -1.92 -4.51
N TYR A 25 1.52 -2.69 -3.42
CA TYR A 25 2.34 -2.54 -2.24
C TYR A 25 3.53 -3.50 -2.26
N ALA A 26 4.74 -2.97 -2.22
CA ALA A 26 5.95 -3.77 -2.10
C ALA A 26 6.39 -3.85 -0.63
N LEU A 27 6.39 -5.05 -0.07
CA LEU A 27 6.85 -5.32 1.28
C LEU A 27 8.29 -5.84 1.23
N PRO A 28 9.21 -5.34 2.06
CA PRO A 28 10.60 -5.78 2.04
C PRO A 28 10.80 -7.20 2.59
N PHE A 29 9.84 -7.72 3.37
CA PHE A 29 9.92 -9.03 4.00
C PHE A 29 8.56 -9.75 3.96
N ARG A 30 8.60 -11.09 3.85
CA ARG A 30 7.42 -11.95 3.98
C ARG A 30 6.99 -12.08 5.43
N SER A 31 6.22 -11.12 5.91
CA SER A 31 5.68 -11.10 7.27
C SER A 31 4.17 -10.85 7.25
N ASN A 32 3.39 -11.76 7.84
CA ASN A 32 1.94 -11.61 7.96
C ASN A 32 1.56 -10.39 8.82
N VAL A 33 2.39 -10.04 9.80
CA VAL A 33 2.20 -8.90 10.69
C VAL A 33 2.41 -7.58 9.94
N ASP A 34 3.46 -7.48 9.10
CA ASP A 34 3.67 -6.31 8.23
C ASP A 34 2.52 -6.13 7.25
N LEU A 35 2.05 -7.21 6.61
CA LEU A 35 0.93 -7.15 5.67
C LEU A 35 -0.35 -6.63 6.34
N LEU A 36 -0.67 -7.11 7.55
CA LEU A 36 -1.84 -6.65 8.30
C LEU A 36 -1.68 -5.20 8.78
N THR A 37 -0.47 -4.80 9.15
CA THR A 37 -0.17 -3.42 9.57
C THR A 37 -0.34 -2.47 8.38
N LEU A 38 0.23 -2.82 7.24
CA LEU A 38 0.08 -2.10 5.99
C LEU A 38 -1.39 -2.00 5.57
N GLN A 39 -2.17 -3.08 5.67
CA GLN A 39 -3.61 -3.05 5.39
C GLN A 39 -4.31 -1.98 6.22
N LYS A 40 -4.10 -1.99 7.54
CA LYS A 40 -4.74 -1.03 8.44
C LYS A 40 -4.33 0.40 8.12
N GLN A 41 -3.06 0.63 7.82
CA GLN A 41 -2.56 1.94 7.43
C GLN A 41 -3.16 2.37 6.09
N ALA A 42 -3.14 1.51 5.08
CA ALA A 42 -3.73 1.78 3.77
C ALA A 42 -5.19 2.20 3.90
N MET A 43 -6.01 1.40 4.59
CA MET A 43 -7.41 1.74 4.84
C MET A 43 -7.57 3.05 5.61
N SER A 44 -6.75 3.28 6.63
CA SER A 44 -6.79 4.53 7.41
C SER A 44 -6.42 5.77 6.59
N LEU A 45 -5.65 5.59 5.51
CA LEU A 45 -5.20 6.65 4.61
C LEU A 45 -6.11 6.80 3.38
N GLY A 46 -7.20 6.02 3.30
CA GLY A 46 -8.10 6.00 2.13
C GLY A 46 -7.51 5.29 0.90
N LEU A 47 -6.43 4.53 1.09
CA LEU A 47 -5.82 3.70 0.06
C LEU A 47 -6.57 2.37 -0.11
N PRO A 48 -6.49 1.75 -1.29
CA PRO A 48 -7.17 0.49 -1.56
C PRO A 48 -6.56 -0.67 -0.76
N ASP A 49 -7.41 -1.60 -0.34
CA ASP A 49 -7.02 -2.73 0.50
C ASP A 49 -5.95 -3.62 -0.18
N PRO A 50 -4.78 -3.85 0.45
CA PRO A 50 -3.72 -4.70 -0.11
C PRO A 50 -4.13 -6.16 -0.25
N LEU A 51 -5.05 -6.67 0.57
CA LEU A 51 -5.54 -8.06 0.45
C LEU A 51 -6.56 -8.23 -0.68
N SER A 52 -7.11 -7.14 -1.19
CA SER A 52 -8.08 -7.18 -2.26
C SER A 52 -7.39 -7.38 -3.61
N PRO A 53 -7.98 -8.21 -4.48
CA PRO A 53 -7.44 -8.41 -5.82
C PRO A 53 -7.40 -7.10 -6.61
N LEU A 54 -6.35 -6.95 -7.40
CA LEU A 54 -6.15 -5.83 -8.32
C LEU A 54 -6.38 -6.33 -9.74
N GLU A 55 -7.45 -5.87 -10.40
CA GLU A 55 -7.65 -6.11 -11.82
C GLU A 55 -6.89 -5.08 -12.65
N ILE A 56 -5.93 -5.54 -13.44
CA ILE A 56 -5.23 -4.73 -14.44
C ILE A 56 -5.47 -5.37 -15.79
N ASN A 57 -6.15 -4.64 -16.68
CA ASN A 57 -6.34 -5.05 -18.08
C ASN A 57 -6.97 -6.46 -18.22
N GLY A 58 -7.96 -6.78 -17.38
CA GLY A 58 -8.65 -8.07 -17.34
C GLY A 58 -7.86 -9.21 -16.67
N LYS A 59 -6.73 -8.91 -16.02
CA LYS A 59 -5.97 -9.87 -15.21
C LYS A 59 -6.08 -9.53 -13.73
N THR A 60 -6.46 -10.52 -12.94
CA THR A 60 -6.46 -10.43 -11.47
C THR A 60 -5.06 -10.67 -10.94
N LEU A 61 -4.51 -9.68 -10.24
CA LEU A 61 -3.19 -9.72 -9.62
C LEU A 61 -3.32 -9.45 -8.12
N ASN A 62 -2.33 -9.90 -7.35
CA ASN A 62 -2.25 -9.50 -5.95
C ASN A 62 -1.85 -8.02 -5.87
N ARG A 63 -2.50 -7.27 -4.99
CA ARG A 63 -2.13 -5.88 -4.73
C ARG A 63 -0.87 -5.76 -3.87
N PHE A 64 -0.29 -6.87 -3.40
CA PHE A 64 0.95 -6.88 -2.66
C PHE A 64 1.99 -7.79 -3.33
N VAL A 65 3.24 -7.41 -3.19
CA VAL A 65 4.42 -8.19 -3.57
C VAL A 65 5.43 -8.16 -2.42
N PHE A 66 6.26 -9.20 -2.34
CA PHE A 66 7.39 -9.29 -1.43
C PHE A 66 8.69 -9.40 -2.23
#